data_AF-A0A6M1LD50-F1
#
_entry.id   AF-A0A6M1LD50-F1
#
_cell.length_a   1.000
_cell.length_b   1.000
_cell.length_c   1.000
_cell.angle_alpha   90.00
_cell.angle_beta   90.00
_cell.angle_gamma   90.00
#
_symmetry.space_group_name_H-M   'P 1'
#
loop_
_entity.id
_entity.type
_entity.pdbx_description
1 polymer ?
#
loop_
_entity_poly.entity_id
_entity_poly.type
_entity_poly.pdbx_seq_one_letter_code
_entity_poly.pdbx_strand_id
1 'polypeptide(L)'
;MRIDVDEPDARNLFWGGMRDVANAAARHQDQALYQAIIKIGRAALAQGVDLVPSGGLFLQCPICDALPGQRCINVASHPLGDRACHPERVELAAKAFSGEVPLPSPLR
;
A
#
# COMPACT_ATOMS: atom_id res chain seq x y z
N MET A 1 -2.02 29.72 -4.30
CA MET A 1 -1.45 29.82 -2.95
C MET A 1 -0.55 28.62 -2.75
N ARG A 2 0.75 28.81 -2.48
CA ARG A 2 1.69 27.73 -2.17
C ARG A 2 1.85 27.72 -0.65
N ILE A 3 1.57 26.58 -0.03
CA ILE A 3 1.81 26.38 1.40
C ILE A 3 3.09 25.55 1.48
N ASP A 4 4.18 26.17 1.92
CA ASP A 4 5.44 25.45 2.16
C ASP A 4 5.41 24.96 3.61
N VAL A 5 5.35 23.64 3.78
CA VAL A 5 5.43 22.95 5.08
C VAL A 5 6.76 22.23 5.13
N ASP A 6 7.61 22.60 6.09
CA ASP A 6 8.84 21.87 6.39
C ASP A 6 8.53 20.75 7.39
N GLU A 7 8.01 19.63 6.87
CA GLU A 7 7.68 18.45 7.66
C GLU A 7 8.83 17.44 7.59
N PRO A 8 9.55 17.20 8.70
CA PRO A 8 10.55 16.16 8.76
C PRO A 8 9.94 14.80 8.43
N ASP A 9 10.63 14.00 7.61
CA ASP A 9 10.18 12.65 7.24
C ASP A 9 8.79 12.59 6.56
N ALA A 10 8.38 13.68 5.90
CA ALA A 10 7.10 13.82 5.19
C ALA A 10 6.75 12.61 4.30
N ARG A 11 7.76 12.00 3.67
CA ARG A 11 7.59 10.81 2.83
C ARG A 11 7.07 9.61 3.64
N ASN A 12 7.70 9.28 4.75
CA ASN A 12 7.26 8.16 5.58
C ASN A 12 5.94 8.46 6.27
N LEU A 13 5.71 9.71 6.68
CA LEU A 13 4.43 10.14 7.25
C LEU A 13 3.28 10.02 6.25
N PHE A 14 3.49 10.46 5.01
CA PHE A 14 2.51 10.31 3.93
C PHE A 14 2.12 8.84 3.73
N TRP A 15 3.11 7.97 3.54
CA TRP A 15 2.85 6.55 3.32
C TRP A 15 2.34 5.82 4.57
N GLY A 16 2.75 6.26 5.76
CA GLY A 16 2.23 5.79 7.05
C GLY A 16 0.76 6.12 7.23
N GLY A 17 0.36 7.37 6.98
CA GLY A 17 -1.04 7.78 7.02
C GLY A 17 -1.88 7.02 6.01
N MET A 18 -1.41 6.89 4.77
CA MET A 18 -2.06 6.07 3.75
C MET A 18 -2.29 4.62 4.23
N ARG A 19 -1.29 4.02 4.89
CA ARG A 19 -1.39 2.65 5.42
C ARG A 19 -2.45 2.55 6.52
N ASP A 20 -2.51 3.54 7.40
CA ASP A 20 -3.47 3.54 8.50
C ASP A 20 -4.91 3.66 7.97
N VAL A 21 -5.13 4.47 6.92
CA VAL A 21 -6.42 4.50 6.20
C VAL A 21 -6.70 3.17 5.50
N ALA A 22 -5.70 2.52 4.89
CA ALA A 22 -5.87 1.22 4.24
C ALA A 22 -6.28 0.12 5.22
N ASN A 23 -5.69 0.14 6.42
CA ASN A 23 -6.07 -0.76 7.51
C ASN A 23 -7.51 -0.50 7.98
N ALA A 24 -7.91 0.76 8.11
CA ALA A 24 -9.29 1.13 8.44
C ALA A 24 -10.28 0.68 7.35
N ALA A 25 -9.96 0.89 6.08
CA ALA A 25 -10.76 0.45 4.95
C ALA A 25 -10.96 -1.08 4.95
N ALA A 26 -9.88 -1.83 5.18
CA ALA A 26 -9.95 -3.29 5.30
C ALA A 26 -10.80 -3.74 6.50
N ARG A 27 -10.57 -3.14 7.69
CA ARG A 27 -11.32 -3.46 8.93
C ARG A 27 -12.82 -3.23 8.78
N HIS A 28 -13.22 -2.16 8.07
CA HIS A 28 -14.61 -1.78 7.88
C HIS A 28 -15.22 -2.30 6.57
N GLN A 29 -14.44 -3.04 5.78
CA GLN A 29 -14.84 -3.50 4.44
C GLN A 29 -15.31 -2.34 3.53
N ASP A 30 -14.70 -1.16 3.69
CA ASP A 30 -15.08 0.05 2.96
C ASP A 30 -14.37 0.13 1.61
N GLN A 31 -15.07 -0.35 0.58
CA GLN A 31 -14.58 -0.36 -0.79
C GLN A 31 -14.35 1.06 -1.34
N ALA A 32 -15.21 2.02 -0.98
CA ALA A 32 -15.10 3.39 -1.49
C ALA A 32 -13.85 4.06 -0.91
N LEU A 33 -13.59 3.86 0.39
CA LEU A 33 -12.38 4.34 1.04
C LEU A 33 -11.13 3.69 0.42
N TYR A 34 -11.16 2.39 0.13
CA TYR A 34 -10.04 1.73 -0.54
C TYR A 34 -9.74 2.34 -1.91
N GLN A 35 -10.77 2.54 -2.75
CA GLN A 35 -10.59 3.16 -4.07
C GLN A 35 -10.03 4.59 -3.96
N ALA A 36 -10.42 5.35 -2.93
CA ALA A 36 -9.88 6.68 -2.67
C ALA A 36 -8.37 6.63 -2.34
N ILE A 37 -7.92 5.69 -1.50
CA ILE A 37 -6.50 5.49 -1.18
C ILE A 37 -5.72 5.18 -2.46
N ILE A 38 -6.22 4.28 -3.29
CA ILE A 38 -5.53 3.93 -4.54
C ILE A 38 -5.42 5.14 -5.48
N LYS A 39 -6.49 5.93 -5.60
CA LYS A 39 -6.48 7.19 -6.36
C LYS A 39 -5.42 8.16 -5.83
N ILE A 40 -5.32 8.34 -4.52
CA ILE A 40 -4.33 9.22 -3.87
C ILE A 40 -2.92 8.70 -4.13
N GLY A 41 -2.66 7.41 -3.97
CA GLY A 41 -1.35 6.79 -4.22
C GLY A 41 -0.88 6.98 -5.65
N ARG A 42 -1.75 6.76 -6.64
CA ARG A 42 -1.45 7.01 -8.06
C ARG A 42 -1.15 8.48 -8.33
N ALA A 43 -1.94 9.39 -7.77
CA ALA A 43 -1.72 10.83 -7.94
C ALA A 43 -0.42 11.31 -7.30
N ALA A 44 -0.01 10.72 -6.17
CA ALA A 44 1.27 11.01 -5.51
C ALA A 44 2.45 10.54 -6.37
N LEU A 45 2.39 9.31 -6.89
CA LEU A 45 3.41 8.76 -7.79
C LEU A 45 3.56 9.60 -9.07
N ALA A 46 2.43 10.01 -9.67
CA ALA A 46 2.43 10.89 -10.85
C ALA A 46 3.05 12.28 -10.58
N GLN A 47 3.07 12.72 -9.32
CA GLN A 47 3.73 13.95 -8.88
C GLN A 47 5.19 13.74 -8.45
N GLY A 48 5.75 12.53 -8.64
CA GLY A 48 7.14 12.20 -8.32
C GLY A 48 7.38 11.81 -6.86
N VAL A 49 6.33 11.50 -6.10
CA VAL A 49 6.51 10.88 -4.77
C VAL A 49 7.01 9.45 -4.97
N ASP A 50 8.21 9.13 -4.49
CA ASP A 50 8.73 7.76 -4.60
C ASP A 50 7.87 6.76 -3.85
N LEU A 51 7.66 5.59 -4.47
CA LEU A 51 7.10 4.44 -3.79
C LEU A 51 8.11 3.92 -2.76
N VAL A 52 7.65 3.76 -1.52
CA VAL A 52 8.44 3.14 -0.45
C VAL A 52 8.13 1.65 -0.33
N PRO A 53 8.97 0.83 0.32
CA PRO A 53 8.69 -0.61 0.52
C PRO A 53 7.35 -0.92 1.21
N SER A 54 6.83 0.00 2.03
CA SER A 54 5.48 -0.12 2.60
C SER A 54 4.35 0.01 1.58
N GLY A 55 4.66 0.34 0.31
CA GLY A 55 3.75 0.31 -0.83
C GLY A 55 3.04 -1.03 -1.02
N GLY A 56 3.71 -2.14 -0.67
CA GLY A 56 3.08 -3.46 -0.66
C GLY A 56 1.85 -3.55 0.25
N LEU A 57 1.82 -2.78 1.34
CA LEU A 57 0.72 -2.81 2.31
C LEU A 57 -0.59 -2.26 1.76
N PHE A 58 -0.61 -1.63 0.58
CA PHE A 58 -1.86 -1.12 0.00
C PHE A 58 -2.71 -2.17 -0.69
N LEU A 59 -2.15 -3.34 -1.01
CA LEU A 59 -2.87 -4.40 -1.71
C LEU A 59 -3.01 -5.62 -0.80
N GLN A 60 -3.97 -6.49 -1.07
CA GLN A 60 -4.01 -7.81 -0.44
C GLN A 60 -2.77 -8.63 -0.86
N CYS A 61 -2.17 -9.37 0.08
CA CYS A 61 -1.02 -10.22 -0.22
C CYS A 61 -1.45 -11.47 -1.01
N PRO A 62 -0.85 -11.76 -2.18
CA PRO A 62 -1.19 -12.96 -2.95
C PRO A 62 -0.65 -14.27 -2.35
N ILE A 63 0.19 -14.18 -1.32
CA ILE A 63 0.90 -15.32 -0.71
C ILE A 63 0.25 -15.77 0.60
N CYS A 64 -0.23 -14.83 1.43
CA CYS A 64 -0.73 -15.11 2.78
C CYS A 64 -2.09 -14.44 3.07
N ASP A 65 -2.73 -13.89 2.04
CA ASP A 65 -4.03 -13.20 2.11
C ASP A 65 -4.13 -12.02 3.08
N ALA A 66 -3.01 -11.60 3.68
CA ALA A 66 -2.94 -10.41 4.52
C ALA A 66 -3.56 -9.21 3.81
N LEU A 67 -4.54 -8.59 4.47
CA LEU A 67 -5.33 -7.51 3.92
C LEU A 67 -4.51 -6.21 3.78
N PRO A 68 -4.99 -5.23 3.00
CA PRO A 68 -4.42 -3.89 3.00
C PRO A 68 -4.22 -3.34 4.42
N GLY A 69 -3.09 -2.72 4.69
CA GLY A 69 -2.66 -2.21 5.99
C GLY A 69 -2.03 -3.25 6.92
N GLN A 70 -2.29 -4.56 6.72
CA GLN A 70 -1.74 -5.62 7.56
C GLN A 70 -0.33 -6.05 7.11
N ARG A 71 0.54 -6.35 8.08
CA ARG A 71 1.83 -7.00 7.80
C ARG A 71 1.61 -8.44 7.31
N CYS A 72 2.51 -8.92 6.47
CA CYS A 72 2.51 -10.33 6.07
C CYS A 72 2.91 -11.23 7.26
N ILE A 73 2.55 -12.51 7.17
CA ILE A 73 2.97 -13.56 8.09
C ILE A 73 3.89 -14.55 7.38
N ASN A 74 4.71 -15.29 8.12
CA ASN A 74 5.49 -16.39 7.54
C ASN A 74 4.55 -17.49 7.02
N VAL A 75 4.77 -17.95 5.79
CA VAL A 75 4.12 -19.14 5.25
C VAL A 75 5.15 -20.14 4.74
N ALA A 76 4.78 -21.42 4.70
CA ALA A 76 5.63 -22.44 4.11
C ALA A 76 5.98 -22.07 2.66
N SER A 77 7.24 -22.28 2.27
CA SER A 77 7.81 -21.89 0.97
C SER A 77 8.03 -20.38 0.74
N HIS A 78 7.51 -19.49 1.59
CA HIS A 78 7.78 -18.04 1.51
C HIS A 78 8.09 -17.46 2.90
N PRO A 79 9.31 -17.68 3.43
CA PRO A 79 9.72 -17.08 4.70
C PRO A 79 9.85 -15.57 4.57
N LEU A 80 9.25 -14.84 5.51
CA LEU A 80 9.20 -13.38 5.52
C LEU A 80 10.51 -12.77 6.06
N GLY A 81 11.13 -13.41 7.05
CA GLY A 81 12.27 -12.86 7.79
C GLY A 81 11.90 -11.54 8.49
N ASP A 82 12.78 -10.55 8.40
CA ASP A 82 12.56 -9.21 9.00
C ASP A 82 11.70 -8.26 8.15
N ARG A 83 11.17 -8.74 7.01
CA ARG A 83 10.41 -7.90 6.07
C ARG A 83 8.99 -7.66 6.59
N ALA A 84 8.43 -6.50 6.26
CA ALA A 84 7.03 -6.22 6.56
C ALA A 84 6.04 -6.87 5.56
N CYS A 85 6.51 -7.16 4.35
CA CYS A 85 5.72 -7.72 3.24
C CYS A 85 6.49 -8.81 2.50
N HIS A 86 5.75 -9.79 1.96
CA HIS A 86 6.26 -10.70 0.94
C HIS A 86 6.72 -9.90 -0.30
N PRO A 87 7.88 -10.22 -0.91
CA PRO A 87 8.38 -9.53 -2.10
C PRO A 87 7.35 -9.44 -3.23
N GLU A 88 6.58 -10.50 -3.43
CA GLU A 88 5.53 -10.63 -4.45
C GLU A 88 4.42 -9.59 -4.24
N ARG A 89 4.12 -9.24 -2.99
CA ARG A 89 3.15 -8.19 -2.67
C ARG A 89 3.67 -6.81 -3.04
N VAL A 90 4.97 -6.57 -2.82
CA VAL A 90 5.63 -5.31 -3.20
C VAL A 90 5.71 -5.16 -4.72
N GLU A 91 6.06 -6.25 -5.41
CA GLU A 91 6.10 -6.29 -6.88
C GLU A 91 4.71 -6.06 -7.48
N LEU A 92 3.68 -6.72 -6.94
CA LEU A 92 2.29 -6.51 -7.35
C LEU A 92 1.86 -5.06 -7.16
N ALA A 93 2.23 -4.43 -6.05
CA ALA A 93 1.95 -3.02 -5.80
C ALA A 93 2.62 -2.12 -6.84
N ALA A 94 3.89 -2.36 -7.17
CA ALA A 94 4.60 -1.60 -8.20
C ALA A 94 3.89 -1.71 -9.56
N LYS A 95 3.54 -2.94 -9.99
CA LYS A 95 2.83 -3.20 -11.25
C LYS A 95 1.43 -2.58 -11.29
N ALA A 96 0.69 -2.66 -10.18
CA ALA A 96 -0.67 -2.14 -10.12
C ALA A 96 -0.69 -0.60 -10.13
N PHE A 97 0.27 0.03 -9.44
CA PHE A 97 0.37 1.49 -9.42
C PHE A 97 0.94 2.07 -10.71
N SER A 98 1.83 1.36 -11.41
CA SER A 98 2.27 1.73 -12.76
C SER A 98 1.18 1.55 -13.82
N GLY A 99 0.13 0.78 -13.50
CA GLY A 99 -0.98 0.46 -14.41
C GLY A 99 -0.70 -0.71 -15.34
N GLU A 100 0.39 -1.46 -15.13
CA GLU A 100 0.71 -2.69 -15.87
C GLU A 100 -0.34 -3.80 -15.61
N VAL A 101 -0.86 -3.85 -14.38
CA VAL A 101 -1.95 -4.77 -14.00
C VAL A 101 -3.12 -3.99 -13.40
N PRO A 102 -4.36 -4.51 -13.53
CA PRO A 102 -5.48 -3.91 -12.83
C PRO A 102 -5.26 -3.96 -11.32
N LEU A 103 -5.77 -2.95 -10.63
CA LEU A 103 -5.76 -2.90 -9.18
C LEU A 103 -6.60 -4.05 -8.63
N PRO A 104 -6.01 -4.96 -7.83
CA PRO A 104 -6.76 -6.09 -7.29
C PRO A 104 -7.85 -5.59 -6.34
N SER A 105 -9.00 -6.29 -6.35
CA SER A 105 -10.03 -6.05 -5.35
C SER A 105 -9.44 -6.31 -3.96
N PRO A 106 -9.61 -5.40 -2.99
CA PRO A 106 -9.09 -5.59 -1.63
C PRO A 106 -9.81 -6.67 -0.84
N LEU A 107 -11.03 -7.00 -1.27
CA LEU A 107 -11.97 -7.88 -0.61
C LEU A 107 -12.50 -8.81 -1.69
N ARG A 108 -12.32 -10.12 -1.48
CA ARG A 108 -13.05 -11.16 -2.22
C ARG A 108 -14.34 -11.47 -1.50
#